data_AF-A0A5N5XFM3-F1
#
_entry.id   AF-A0A5N5XFM3-F1
#
_cell.length_a   1.000
_cell.length_b   1.000
_cell.length_c   1.000
_cell.angle_alpha   90.00
_cell.angle_beta   90.00
_cell.angle_gamma   90.00
#
_symmetry.space_group_name_H-M   'P 1'
#
loop_
_entity.id
_entity.type
_entity.pdbx_description
1 polymer ?
#
loop_
_entity_poly.entity_id
_entity_poly.type
_entity_poly.pdbx_seq_one_letter_code
_entity_poly.pdbx_strand_id
1 'polypeptide(L)'
;MFIGFVYEETKHRTVGLLMEDVPGETADIRNLKDCMETVRLLHDFEIVHGELNKYNLLMTGHGVKVFDFEASTAQGDVDPAAAEEELRSLVARLEDKSGIGKR
;
A
#
# COMPACT_ATOMS: atom_id res chain seq x y z
N MET A 1 0.04 12.71 -2.03
CA MET A 1 -0.56 12.51 -0.69
C MET A 1 -2.08 12.60 -0.79
N PHE A 2 -2.84 12.03 0.14
CA PHE A 2 -4.29 12.21 0.20
C PHE A 2 -4.64 13.68 0.47
N ILE A 3 -5.51 14.26 -0.36
CA ILE A 3 -5.98 15.64 -0.23
C ILE A 3 -7.40 15.67 0.32
N GLY A 4 -8.29 14.81 -0.19
CA GLY A 4 -9.68 14.79 0.24
C GLY A 4 -10.58 13.87 -0.58
N PHE A 5 -11.84 13.79 -0.17
CA PHE A 5 -12.88 13.06 -0.89
C PHE A 5 -13.56 13.97 -1.92
N VAL A 6 -13.93 13.39 -3.06
CA VAL A 6 -14.80 14.02 -4.07
C VAL A 6 -16.22 13.52 -3.84
N TYR A 7 -17.19 14.43 -3.80
CA TYR A 7 -18.59 14.10 -3.57
C TYR A 7 -19.50 14.77 -4.61
N GLU A 8 -20.62 14.11 -4.92
CA GLU A 8 -21.64 14.62 -5.82
C GLU A 8 -22.86 15.10 -5.02
N GLU A 9 -23.21 16.39 -5.15
CA GLU A 9 -24.30 17.11 -4.45
C GLU A 9 -24.16 17.18 -2.91
N THR A 10 -23.94 16.05 -2.24
CA THR A 10 -23.89 15.93 -0.78
C THR A 10 -22.69 15.08 -0.34
N LYS A 11 -22.18 15.33 0.87
CA LYS A 11 -21.06 14.56 1.44
C LYS A 11 -21.34 13.08 1.65
N HIS A 12 -22.60 12.65 1.54
CA HIS A 12 -22.99 11.23 1.66
C HIS A 12 -22.79 10.44 0.36
N ARG A 13 -22.55 11.13 -0.76
CA ARG A 13 -22.31 10.52 -2.07
C ARG A 13 -20.85 10.73 -2.47
N THR A 14 -19.93 10.08 -1.76
CA THR A 14 -18.52 10.06 -2.15
C THR A 14 -18.37 9.30 -3.47
N VAL A 15 -17.82 9.95 -4.48
CA VAL A 15 -17.63 9.41 -5.83
C VAL A 15 -16.15 9.21 -6.18
N GLY A 16 -15.24 9.68 -5.33
CA GLY A 16 -13.81 9.47 -5.54
C GLY A 16 -12.92 10.09 -4.47
N LEU A 17 -11.62 10.03 -4.74
CA LEU A 17 -10.55 10.58 -3.90
C LEU A 17 -9.70 11.52 -4.75
N LEU A 18 -9.24 12.61 -4.14
CA LEU A 18 -8.25 13.49 -4.71
C LEU A 18 -6.91 13.24 -4.00
N MET A 19 -5.87 13.02 -4.80
CA MET A 19 -4.51 12.80 -4.33
C MET A 19 -3.55 13.69 -5.11
N GLU A 20 -2.47 14.12 -4.46
CA GLU A 20 -1.35 14.71 -5.18
C GLU A 20 -0.70 13.65 -6.08
N ASP A 21 -0.22 14.09 -7.24
CA ASP A 21 0.66 13.28 -8.07
C ASP A 21 1.99 13.05 -7.36
N VAL A 22 2.37 11.79 -7.21
CA VAL A 22 3.63 11.39 -6.57
C VAL A 22 4.51 10.75 -7.64
N PRO A 23 5.56 11.44 -8.11
CA PRO A 23 6.46 10.87 -9.09
C PRO A 23 7.30 9.75 -8.46
N GLY A 24 7.47 8.65 -9.19
CA GLY A 24 8.26 7.52 -8.76
C GLY A 24 8.21 6.35 -9.73
N GLU A 25 8.90 5.27 -9.37
CA GLU A 25 8.93 4.03 -10.13
C GLU A 25 8.25 2.92 -9.33
N THR A 26 7.54 2.00 -10.01
CA THR A 26 7.01 0.80 -9.36
C THR A 26 8.15 0.01 -8.72
N ALA A 27 7.98 -0.39 -7.46
CA ALA A 27 8.98 -1.17 -6.76
C ALA A 27 9.21 -2.54 -7.42
N ASP A 28 10.41 -3.07 -7.27
CA ASP A 28 10.72 -4.45 -7.62
C ASP A 28 11.59 -5.12 -6.56
N ILE A 29 12.01 -6.36 -6.83
CA ILE A 29 12.78 -7.18 -5.91
C ILE A 29 14.09 -6.52 -5.43
N ARG A 30 14.68 -5.61 -6.21
CA ARG A 30 15.88 -4.86 -5.84
C ARG A 30 15.60 -3.87 -4.69
N ASN A 31 14.33 -3.48 -4.51
CA ASN A 31 13.86 -2.60 -3.45
C ASN A 31 13.34 -3.35 -2.23
N LEU A 32 13.53 -4.68 -2.16
CA LEU A 32 12.96 -5.52 -1.11
C LEU A 32 13.25 -4.99 0.30
N LYS A 33 14.50 -4.57 0.56
CA LYS A 33 14.89 -4.05 1.87
C LYS A 33 14.04 -2.85 2.27
N ASP A 34 13.98 -1.83 1.42
CA ASP A 34 13.25 -0.59 1.69
C ASP A 34 11.73 -0.85 1.78
N CYS A 35 11.22 -1.78 0.97
CA CYS A 35 9.82 -2.20 1.04
C CYS A 35 9.51 -2.91 2.36
N MET A 36 10.36 -3.85 2.81
CA MET A 36 10.19 -4.53 4.09
C MET A 36 10.23 -3.55 5.27
N GLU A 37 11.14 -2.59 5.25
CA GLU A 37 11.23 -1.55 6.29
C GLU A 37 9.97 -0.68 6.32
N THR A 38 9.44 -0.33 5.14
CA THR A 38 8.21 0.47 5.03
C THR A 38 6.95 -0.30 5.47
N VAL A 39 6.85 -1.59 5.12
CA VAL A 39 5.74 -2.45 5.56
C VAL A 39 5.79 -2.69 7.07
N ARG A 40 6.98 -2.91 7.64
CA ARG A 40 7.15 -2.97 9.10
C ARG A 40 6.70 -1.69 9.79
N LEU A 41 7.01 -0.54 9.19
CA LEU A 41 6.54 0.75 9.73
C LEU A 41 5.00 0.82 9.74
N LEU A 42 4.31 0.30 8.70
CA LEU A 42 2.85 0.19 8.73
C LEU A 42 2.37 -0.71 9.89
N HIS A 43 3.02 -1.86 10.09
CA HIS A 43 2.69 -2.78 11.19
C HIS A 43 2.90 -2.15 12.56
N ASP A 44 3.95 -1.34 12.74
CA ASP A 44 4.21 -0.60 13.98
C ASP A 44 3.10 0.43 14.30
N PHE A 45 2.40 0.91 13.27
CA PHE A 45 1.20 1.75 13.41
C PHE A 45 -0.11 0.94 13.51
N GLU A 46 -0.01 -0.38 13.72
CA GLU A 46 -1.14 -1.31 13.75
C GLU A 46 -1.95 -1.27 12.45
N ILE A 47 -1.29 -1.25 11.29
CA ILE A 47 -1.95 -1.28 9.97
C ILE A 47 -1.38 -2.45 9.17
N VAL A 48 -2.22 -3.41 8.77
CA VAL A 48 -1.88 -4.45 7.78
C VAL A 48 -2.54 -4.09 6.45
N HIS A 49 -1.78 -4.10 5.36
CA HIS A 49 -2.31 -3.63 4.08
C HIS A 49 -3.33 -4.62 3.47
N GLY A 50 -3.08 -5.93 3.59
CA GLY A 50 -4.02 -7.01 3.26
C GLY A 50 -3.89 -7.55 1.83
N GLU A 51 -3.72 -6.68 0.84
CA GLU A 51 -3.56 -7.06 -0.58
C GLU A 51 -2.30 -6.47 -1.24
N LEU A 52 -1.20 -6.42 -0.49
CA LEU A 52 0.05 -5.80 -0.95
C LEU A 52 0.59 -6.47 -2.22
N ASN A 53 0.89 -5.65 -3.23
CA ASN A 53 1.54 -6.06 -4.47
C ASN A 53 2.50 -4.95 -4.95
N LYS A 54 3.36 -5.24 -5.92
CA LYS A 54 4.39 -4.28 -6.35
C LYS A 54 3.84 -2.98 -6.93
N TYR A 55 2.63 -2.97 -7.49
CA TYR A 55 2.00 -1.76 -8.05
C TYR A 55 1.46 -0.83 -6.96
N ASN A 56 1.27 -1.34 -5.74
CA ASN A 56 0.90 -0.56 -4.56
C ASN A 56 2.13 0.03 -3.85
N LEU A 57 3.34 -0.26 -4.33
CA LEU A 57 4.61 0.21 -3.78
C LEU A 57 5.34 1.07 -4.81
N LEU A 58 5.55 2.33 -4.48
CA LEU A 58 6.22 3.28 -5.37
C LEU A 58 7.54 3.75 -4.75
N MET A 59 8.62 3.56 -5.47
CA MET A 59 9.94 4.10 -5.16
C MET A 59 10.00 5.57 -5.53
N THR A 60 10.18 6.42 -4.53
CA THR A 60 10.31 7.87 -4.71
C THR A 60 11.68 8.35 -4.24
N GLY A 61 12.04 9.60 -4.54
CA GLY A 61 13.23 10.25 -3.98
C GLY A 61 13.22 10.39 -2.45
N HIS A 62 12.09 10.09 -1.79
CA HIS A 62 11.92 10.15 -0.34
C HIS A 62 11.67 8.78 0.30
N GLY A 63 11.94 7.70 -0.43
CA GLY A 63 11.69 6.32 0.02
C GLY A 63 10.44 5.70 -0.61
N VAL A 64 10.04 4.54 -0.07
CA VAL A 64 8.87 3.79 -0.57
C VAL A 64 7.60 4.45 -0.09
N LYS A 65 6.63 4.61 -0.99
CA LYS A 65 5.26 4.98 -0.65
C LYS A 65 4.33 3.81 -0.93
N VAL A 66 3.44 3.55 0.01
CA VAL A 66 2.41 2.50 -0.09
C VAL A 66 1.08 3.17 -0.44
N PHE A 67 0.34 2.58 -1.36
CA PHE A 67 -0.97 3.07 -1.84
C PHE A 67 -2.01 1.97 -1.78
N ASP A 68 -3.28 2.36 -1.93
CA ASP A 68 -4.43 1.46 -2.08
C ASP A 68 -4.73 0.57 -0.87
N PHE A 69 -5.17 1.22 0.22
CA PHE A 69 -5.50 0.59 1.49
C PHE A 69 -6.93 -0.01 1.53
N GLU A 70 -7.50 -0.37 0.38
CA GLU A 70 -8.91 -0.82 0.31
C GLU A 70 -9.18 -2.11 1.12
N ALA A 71 -8.18 -2.99 1.23
CA ALA A 71 -8.25 -4.25 1.95
C ALA A 71 -7.58 -4.21 3.34
N SER A 72 -7.20 -3.02 3.81
CA SER A 72 -6.39 -2.88 5.00
C SER A 72 -7.19 -3.04 6.30
N THR A 73 -6.55 -3.63 7.30
CA THR A 73 -7.05 -3.66 8.68
C THR A 73 -6.23 -2.72 9.55
N ALA A 74 -6.85 -2.12 10.56
CA ALA A 74 -6.19 -1.15 11.44
C ALA A 74 -6.76 -1.14 12.87
N GLN A 75 -6.02 -0.55 13.82
CA GLN A 75 -6.49 -0.15 15.16
C GLN A 75 -7.20 -1.27 15.96
N GLY A 76 -6.45 -2.30 16.36
CA GLY A 76 -6.96 -3.37 17.22
C GLY A 76 -7.63 -4.55 16.50
N ASP A 77 -7.94 -4.42 15.21
CA ASP A 77 -8.44 -5.51 14.36
C ASP A 77 -7.31 -6.27 13.62
N VAL A 78 -6.06 -5.93 13.92
CA VAL A 78 -4.89 -6.55 13.29
C VAL A 78 -4.62 -7.92 13.91
N ASP A 79 -4.69 -8.96 13.08
CA ASP A 79 -4.14 -10.28 13.40
C ASP A 79 -2.61 -10.26 13.21
N PRO A 80 -1.81 -10.51 14.27
CA PRO A 80 -0.36 -10.59 14.16
C PRO A 80 0.12 -11.61 13.12
N ALA A 81 -0.64 -12.69 12.89
CA ALA A 81 -0.33 -13.67 11.86
C ALA A 81 -0.46 -13.09 10.44
N ALA A 82 -1.41 -12.17 10.22
CA ALA A 82 -1.59 -11.50 8.94
C ALA A 82 -0.44 -10.54 8.63
N ALA A 83 0.06 -9.80 9.64
CA ALA A 83 1.22 -8.93 9.49
C ALA A 83 2.48 -9.72 9.11
N GLU A 84 2.73 -10.84 9.79
CA GLU A 84 3.86 -11.72 9.49
C GLU A 84 3.75 -12.34 8.08
N GLU A 85 2.56 -12.79 7.68
CA GLU A 85 2.33 -13.33 6.34
C GLU A 85 2.50 -12.28 5.23
N GLU A 86 2.09 -11.03 5.49
CA GLU A 86 2.31 -9.92 4.57
C GLU A 86 3.81 -9.69 4.31
N LEU A 87 4.65 -9.74 5.34
CA LEU A 87 6.11 -9.66 5.19
C LEU A 87 6.70 -10.88 4.48
N ARG A 88 6.23 -12.09 4.80
CA ARG A 88 6.71 -13.35 4.18
C ARG A 88 6.41 -13.40 2.69
N SER A 89 5.22 -12.95 2.30
CA SER A 89 4.78 -12.99 0.90
C SER A 89 5.38 -11.86 0.05
N LEU A 90 5.94 -10.81 0.67
CA LEU A 90 6.43 -9.61 -0.04
C LEU A 90 7.45 -9.91 -1.15
N VAL A 91 8.37 -10.87 -0.94
CA VAL A 91 9.34 -11.29 -1.98
C VAL A 91 8.62 -11.73 -3.25
N ALA A 92 7.67 -12.67 -3.11
CA ALA A 92 6.90 -13.19 -4.23
C ALA A 92 6.04 -12.09 -4.90
N ARG A 93 5.51 -11.16 -4.11
CA ARG A 93 4.71 -10.03 -4.61
C ARG A 93 5.53 -9.03 -5.42
N LEU A 94 6.79 -8.81 -5.06
CA LEU A 94 7.72 -7.95 -5.81
C LEU A 94 8.24 -8.63 -7.09
N GLU A 95 8.41 -9.94 -7.06
CA GLU A 95 8.85 -10.72 -8.22
C GLU A 95 7.74 -11.04 -9.22
N ASP A 96 6.47 -10.84 -8.83
CA ASP A 96 5.33 -11.21 -9.65
C ASP A 96 5.39 -10.58 -11.06
N LYS A 97 5.20 -11.41 -12.08
CA LYS A 97 5.16 -11.03 -13.49
C LYS A 97 3.79 -11.27 -14.12
N SER A 98 2.83 -11.84 -13.37
CA SER A 98 1.49 -12.12 -13.86
C SER A 98 0.71 -10.86 -14.21
N GLY A 99 1.05 -9.73 -13.58
CA GLY A 99 0.35 -8.46 -13.76
C GLY A 99 -0.86 -8.31 -12.84
N ILE A 100 -1.08 -9.23 -11.91
CA ILE A 100 -2.10 -9.06 -10.86
C ILE A 100 -1.81 -7.77 -10.08
N GLY A 101 -2.83 -6.94 -9.90
CA GLY A 101 -2.72 -5.61 -9.27
C GLY A 101 -2.37 -4.47 -10.24
N LYS A 102 -2.06 -4.75 -11.51
CA LYS A 102 -1.89 -3.72 -12.54
C LYS A 102 -3.27 -3.22 -13.00
N ARG A 103 -3.75 -2.14 -12.39
CA ARG A 103 -5.00 -1.46 -12.78
C ARG A 103 -4.73 -0.32 -13.76
#